data_AF-A0A368JVY6-F1
#
_entry.id   AF-A0A368JVY6-F1
#
_cell.length_a   1.000
_cell.length_b   1.000
_cell.length_c   1.000
_cell.angle_alpha   90.00
_cell.angle_beta   90.00
_cell.angle_gamma   90.00
#
_symmetry.space_group_name_H-M   'P 1'
#
loop_
_entity.id
_entity.type
_entity.pdbx_description
1 polymer ?
#
loop_
_entity_poly.entity_id
_entity_poly.type
_entity_poly.pdbx_seq_one_letter_code
_entity_poly.pdbx_strand_id
1 'polypeptide(L)'
;MVDQKPGKPYAVNFKNGEKYLAYLQSSHLLTNTFLNEWRIYFRQRQQGFQLTQQTEGPPTGFEYDLVLLSQEVDLQLKSLNKLKITNVTVRKDRASVAFDLLASYECKLVRTNGVWLINEILNLSAE
;
A
#
# COMPACT_ATOMS: atom_id res chain seq x y z
N MET A 1 -11.52 -0.82 -5.18
CA MET A 1 -11.45 -1.86 -4.13
C MET A 1 -12.63 -1.84 -3.15
N VAL A 2 -13.57 -0.89 -3.28
CA VAL A 2 -14.78 -0.78 -2.46
C VAL A 2 -15.99 -0.84 -3.39
N ASP A 3 -17.04 -1.55 -2.97
CA ASP A 3 -18.36 -1.50 -3.60
C ASP A 3 -19.10 -0.24 -3.11
N GLN A 4 -19.37 0.66 -4.04
CA GLN A 4 -20.08 1.90 -3.79
C GLN A 4 -21.37 1.92 -4.58
N LYS A 5 -22.51 1.96 -3.89
CA LYS A 5 -23.84 2.09 -4.50
C LYS A 5 -24.55 3.26 -3.82
N PRO A 6 -25.18 4.18 -4.57
CA PRO A 6 -25.92 5.29 -3.99
C PRO A 6 -26.92 4.83 -2.92
N GLY A 7 -26.91 5.49 -1.75
CA GLY A 7 -27.80 5.16 -0.63
C GLY A 7 -27.55 3.81 0.05
N LYS A 8 -26.42 3.14 -0.23
CA LYS A 8 -26.01 1.90 0.44
C LYS A 8 -24.67 2.08 1.15
N PRO A 9 -24.51 1.50 2.35
CA PRO A 9 -23.23 1.52 3.04
C PRO A 9 -22.12 0.94 2.17
N TYR A 10 -20.92 1.49 2.30
CA TYR A 10 -19.74 0.94 1.65
C TYR A 10 -19.44 -0.49 2.12
N ALA A 11 -18.88 -1.29 1.23
CA ALA A 11 -18.36 -2.61 1.55
C ALA A 11 -17.07 -2.84 0.78
N VAL A 12 -16.11 -3.53 1.39
CA VAL A 12 -14.88 -3.90 0.70
C VAL A 12 -15.20 -4.94 -0.36
N ASN A 13 -14.78 -4.67 -1.60
CA ASN A 13 -14.89 -5.63 -2.68
C ASN A 13 -13.69 -6.60 -2.61
N PHE A 14 -13.80 -7.64 -1.78
CA PHE A 14 -12.72 -8.62 -1.58
C PHE A 14 -12.28 -9.29 -2.88
N LYS A 15 -13.20 -9.55 -3.82
CA LYS A 15 -12.87 -10.16 -5.12
C LYS A 15 -11.93 -9.27 -5.92
N ASN A 16 -12.21 -7.97 -6.01
CA ASN A 16 -11.34 -7.03 -6.71
C ASN A 16 -10.09 -6.69 -5.90
N GLY A 17 -10.17 -6.69 -4.57
CA GLY A 17 -9.00 -6.60 -3.68
C GLY A 17 -8.00 -7.72 -3.93
N GLU A 18 -8.44 -8.97 -3.98
CA GLU A 18 -7.55 -10.10 -4.29
C GLU A 18 -6.99 -10.06 -5.72
N LYS A 19 -7.76 -9.60 -6.71
CA LYS A 19 -7.22 -9.37 -8.06
C LYS A 19 -6.09 -8.33 -8.06
N TYR A 20 -6.26 -7.25 -7.31
CA TYR A 20 -5.23 -6.22 -7.15
C TYR A 20 -3.97 -6.80 -6.47
N LEU A 21 -4.14 -7.56 -5.37
CA LEU A 21 -3.01 -8.19 -4.69
C LEU A 21 -2.31 -9.25 -5.56
N ALA A 22 -3.05 -10.00 -6.37
CA ALA A 22 -2.48 -10.95 -7.32
C ALA A 22 -1.66 -10.23 -8.42
N TYR A 23 -2.13 -9.08 -8.91
CA TYR A 23 -1.37 -8.25 -9.83
C TYR A 23 -0.06 -7.77 -9.20
N LEU A 24 -0.11 -7.27 -7.96
CA LEU A 24 1.10 -6.88 -7.23
C LEU A 24 2.05 -8.06 -7.01
N GLN A 25 1.53 -9.24 -6.66
CA GLN A 25 2.31 -10.46 -6.47
C GLN A 25 3.05 -10.87 -7.75
N SER A 26 2.46 -10.63 -8.92
CA SER A 26 3.06 -10.98 -10.22
C SER A 26 4.35 -10.20 -10.52
N SER A 27 4.63 -9.11 -9.80
CA SER A 27 5.91 -8.38 -9.91
C SER A 27 7.11 -9.18 -9.40
N HIS A 28 6.89 -10.18 -8.54
CA HIS A 28 7.94 -10.90 -7.81
C HIS A 28 8.84 -10.01 -6.93
N LEU A 29 8.42 -8.77 -6.64
CA LEU A 29 9.18 -7.81 -5.82
C LEU A 29 8.70 -7.71 -4.37
N LEU A 30 7.55 -8.31 -4.05
CA LEU A 30 6.87 -8.18 -2.76
C LEU A 30 6.86 -9.51 -2.00
N THR A 31 6.95 -9.46 -0.67
CA THR A 31 6.77 -10.65 0.17
C THR A 31 5.29 -11.02 0.32
N ASN A 32 5.03 -12.30 0.63
CA ASN A 32 3.68 -12.71 1.03
C ASN A 32 3.21 -11.98 2.29
N THR A 33 4.12 -11.61 3.18
CA THR A 33 3.83 -10.80 4.37
C THR A 33 3.25 -9.45 3.97
N PHE A 34 3.88 -8.72 3.04
CA PHE A 34 3.37 -7.43 2.53
C PHE A 34 1.93 -7.56 2.00
N LEU A 35 1.66 -8.60 1.19
CA LEU A 35 0.32 -8.83 0.64
C LEU A 35 -0.70 -9.19 1.73
N ASN A 36 -0.28 -9.95 2.75
CA ASN A 36 -1.16 -10.36 3.84
C ASN A 36 -1.55 -9.20 4.76
N GLU A 37 -0.68 -8.21 4.97
CA GLU A 37 -1.04 -6.99 5.69
C GLU A 37 -2.20 -6.26 5.01
N TRP A 38 -2.19 -6.15 3.67
CA TRP A 38 -3.33 -5.58 2.94
C TRP A 38 -4.61 -6.41 3.05
N ARG A 39 -4.52 -7.75 3.09
CA ARG A 39 -5.69 -8.61 3.36
C ARG A 39 -6.27 -8.36 4.75
N ILE A 40 -5.42 -8.17 5.76
CA ILE A 40 -5.83 -7.81 7.12
C ILE A 40 -6.50 -6.44 7.10
N TYR A 41 -5.87 -5.45 6.46
CA TYR A 41 -6.40 -4.11 6.30
C TYR A 41 -7.80 -4.11 5.67
N PHE A 42 -8.00 -4.83 4.57
CA PHE A 42 -9.29 -4.98 3.91
C PHE A 42 -10.37 -5.56 4.83
N ARG A 43 -10.05 -6.55 5.67
CA ARG A 43 -10.99 -7.08 6.66
C ARG A 43 -11.35 -6.05 7.73
N GLN A 44 -10.36 -5.30 8.22
CA GLN A 44 -10.57 -4.25 9.21
C GLN A 44 -11.44 -3.11 8.64
N ARG A 45 -11.20 -2.68 7.40
CA ARG A 45 -12.04 -1.67 6.73
C ARG A 45 -13.48 -2.16 6.54
N GLN A 46 -13.68 -3.42 6.16
CA GLN A 46 -15.01 -4.02 6.07
C GLN A 46 -15.75 -3.98 7.42
N GLN A 47 -15.08 -4.33 8.51
CA GLN A 47 -15.64 -4.23 9.86
C GLN A 47 -15.99 -2.77 10.20
N GLY A 48 -15.09 -1.83 9.85
CA GLY A 48 -15.33 -0.39 10.01
C GLY A 48 -16.60 0.07 9.29
N PHE A 49 -16.78 -0.27 8.02
CA PHE A 49 -17.99 0.11 7.27
C PHE A 49 -19.28 -0.51 7.83
N GLN A 50 -19.21 -1.74 8.36
CA GLN A 50 -20.35 -2.36 9.03
C GLN A 50 -20.75 -1.64 10.32
N LEU A 51 -19.77 -1.10 11.05
CA LEU A 51 -20.02 -0.37 12.31
C LEU A 51 -20.54 1.05 12.04
N THR A 52 -19.93 1.77 11.11
CA THR A 52 -20.26 3.18 10.86
C THR A 52 -21.41 3.39 9.88
N GLN A 53 -21.71 2.39 9.07
CA GLN A 53 -22.68 2.49 7.97
C GLN A 53 -22.35 3.67 7.03
N GLN A 54 -21.06 3.94 6.79
CA GLN A 54 -20.64 5.05 5.92
C GLN A 54 -21.26 4.92 4.53
N THR A 55 -21.93 5.98 4.08
CA THR A 55 -22.63 6.05 2.78
C THR A 55 -22.16 7.21 1.90
N GLU A 56 -21.42 8.17 2.47
CA GLU A 56 -20.99 9.40 1.81
C GLU A 56 -19.48 9.64 1.96
N GLY A 57 -18.96 10.47 1.05
CA GLY A 57 -17.55 10.83 0.97
C GLY A 57 -16.65 9.71 0.43
N PRO A 58 -15.33 9.94 0.37
CA PRO A 58 -14.38 8.88 0.08
C PRO A 58 -14.50 7.74 1.11
N PRO A 59 -14.48 6.46 0.71
CA PRO A 59 -14.54 5.36 1.67
C PRO A 59 -13.33 5.40 2.58
N THR A 60 -13.57 5.40 3.89
CA THR A 60 -12.50 5.51 4.88
C THR A 60 -11.42 4.44 4.69
N GLY A 61 -10.19 4.88 4.47
CA GLY A 61 -9.03 4.02 4.22
C GLY A 61 -8.82 3.59 2.77
N PHE A 62 -9.50 4.21 1.82
CA PHE A 62 -9.29 4.00 0.39
C PHE A 62 -9.14 5.33 -0.37
N GLU A 63 -8.75 6.39 0.34
CA GLU A 63 -8.54 7.73 -0.20
C GLU A 63 -7.21 7.85 -0.96
N TYR A 64 -6.29 6.92 -0.74
CA TYR A 64 -4.94 6.92 -1.32
C TYR A 64 -4.61 5.58 -1.99
N ASP A 65 -3.62 5.60 -2.89
CA ASP A 65 -3.06 4.38 -3.48
C ASP A 65 -2.25 3.57 -2.47
N LEU A 66 -2.42 2.26 -2.45
CA LEU A 66 -1.87 1.38 -1.40
C LEU A 66 -0.38 1.05 -1.57
N VAL A 67 0.25 1.44 -2.69
CA VAL A 67 1.70 1.27 -2.90
C VAL A 67 2.41 2.59 -2.74
N LEU A 68 1.91 3.65 -3.40
CA LEU A 68 2.48 4.99 -3.31
C LEU A 68 2.08 5.73 -2.03
N LEU A 69 1.08 5.23 -1.30
CA LEU A 69 0.57 5.82 -0.06
C LEU A 69 0.28 7.32 -0.23
N SER A 70 -0.36 7.68 -1.35
CA SER A 70 -0.62 9.06 -1.77
C SER A 70 -1.93 9.15 -2.57
N GLN A 71 -2.62 10.29 -2.48
CA GLN A 71 -3.78 10.60 -3.31
C GLN A 71 -3.36 11.09 -4.71
N GLU A 72 -2.17 11.69 -4.82
CA GLU A 72 -1.65 12.34 -6.03
C GLU A 72 -0.83 11.36 -6.90
N VAL A 73 -1.44 10.23 -7.26
CA VAL A 73 -0.77 9.12 -7.97
C VAL A 73 -0.11 9.57 -9.26
N ASP A 74 -0.84 10.31 -10.10
CA ASP A 74 -0.33 10.75 -11.40
C ASP A 74 0.88 11.70 -11.26
N LEU A 75 0.87 12.56 -10.23
CA LEU A 75 1.97 13.49 -9.98
C LEU A 75 3.21 12.76 -9.45
N GLN A 76 3.01 11.78 -8.55
CA GLN A 76 4.07 10.90 -8.07
C GLN A 76 4.73 10.15 -9.22
N LEU A 77 3.93 9.51 -10.09
CA LEU A 77 4.42 8.75 -11.24
C LEU A 77 5.19 9.64 -12.23
N LYS A 78 4.69 10.85 -12.51
CA LYS A 78 5.41 11.83 -13.35
C LYS A 78 6.73 12.30 -12.75
N SER A 79 6.89 12.20 -11.43
CA SER A 79 8.07 12.65 -10.70
C SER A 79 9.07 11.54 -10.40
N LEU A 80 8.84 10.29 -10.84
CA LEU A 80 9.72 9.15 -10.55
C LEU A 80 11.19 9.38 -10.94
N ASN A 81 11.44 10.18 -11.97
CA ASN A 81 12.80 10.57 -12.38
C ASN A 81 13.53 11.49 -11.38
N LYS A 82 12.80 12.05 -10.41
CA LYS A 82 13.34 12.89 -9.34
C LYS A 82 13.56 12.10 -8.04
N LEU A 83 13.25 10.80 -8.02
CA LEU A 83 13.43 9.95 -6.85
C LEU A 83 14.90 10.01 -6.39
N LYS A 84 15.10 10.30 -5.11
CA LYS A 84 16.42 10.39 -4.50
C LYS A 84 16.52 9.43 -3.32
N ILE A 85 17.42 8.45 -3.41
CA ILE A 85 17.76 7.62 -2.26
C ILE A 85 18.48 8.48 -1.22
N THR A 86 17.95 8.52 0.00
CA THR A 86 18.48 9.34 1.11
C THR A 86 19.29 8.51 2.08
N ASN A 87 18.90 7.26 2.32
CA ASN A 87 19.62 6.37 3.22
C ASN A 87 19.42 4.91 2.83
N VAL A 88 20.46 4.09 3.01
CA VAL A 88 20.39 2.64 2.85
C VAL A 88 21.08 1.99 4.03
N THR A 89 20.35 1.14 4.75
CA THR A 89 20.94 0.32 5.82
C THR A 89 20.72 -1.15 5.50
N VAL A 90 21.76 -1.96 5.66
CA VAL A 90 21.71 -3.41 5.42
C VAL A 90 22.26 -4.12 6.64
N ARG A 91 21.51 -5.10 7.15
CA ARG A 91 21.90 -5.95 8.29
C ARG A 91 21.49 -7.39 7.99
N LYS A 92 22.46 -8.22 7.59
CA LYS A 92 22.25 -9.62 7.16
C LYS A 92 21.19 -9.69 6.05
N ASP A 93 20.06 -10.32 6.32
CA ASP A 93 18.95 -10.54 5.39
C ASP A 93 17.82 -9.51 5.55
N ARG A 94 18.11 -8.36 6.16
CA ARG A 94 17.20 -7.22 6.28
C ARG A 94 17.85 -5.96 5.75
N ALA A 95 17.07 -5.11 5.11
CA ALA A 95 17.51 -3.78 4.70
C ALA A 95 16.39 -2.76 4.86
N SER A 96 16.76 -1.50 5.03
CA SER A 96 15.87 -0.36 4.88
C SER A 96 16.44 0.56 3.80
N VAL A 97 15.58 1.00 2.88
CA VAL A 97 15.91 1.98 1.84
C VAL A 97 14.96 3.16 2.02
N ALA A 98 15.51 4.27 2.49
CA ALA A 98 14.79 5.53 2.57
C ALA A 98 15.03 6.35 1.29
N PHE A 99 13.99 7.00 0.80
CA PHE A 99 14.07 7.83 -0.40
C PHE A 99 13.05 8.95 -0.36
N ASP A 100 13.38 10.05 -1.04
CA ASP A 100 12.48 11.16 -1.28
C ASP A 100 11.93 11.07 -2.71
N LEU A 101 10.64 11.35 -2.83
CA LEU A 101 9.96 11.60 -4.10
C LEU A 101 9.21 12.94 -3.98
N LEU A 102 7.88 12.92 -3.82
CA LEU A 102 7.09 14.09 -3.40
C LEU A 102 6.77 14.06 -1.90
N ALA A 103 7.06 12.93 -1.26
CA ALA A 103 7.07 12.70 0.18
C ALA A 103 8.32 11.87 0.51
N SER A 104 8.62 11.69 1.78
CA SER A 104 9.69 10.82 2.25
C SER A 104 9.14 9.42 2.54
N TYR A 105 9.83 8.40 2.06
CA TYR A 105 9.42 7.00 2.16
C TYR A 105 10.52 6.14 2.77
N GLU A 106 10.12 5.01 3.35
CA GLU A 106 11.01 3.89 3.67
C GLU A 106 10.43 2.58 3.13
N CYS A 107 11.21 1.86 2.35
CA CYS A 107 10.97 0.46 2.04
C CYS A 107 11.78 -0.42 2.99
N LYS A 108 11.13 -1.31 3.73
CA LYS A 108 11.81 -2.37 4.48
C LYS A 108 11.85 -3.63 3.62
N LEU A 109 13.04 -4.18 3.44
CA LEU A 109 13.29 -5.33 2.59
C LEU A 109 13.77 -6.54 3.40
N VAL A 110 13.49 -7.72 2.86
CA VAL A 110 13.96 -9.01 3.37
C VAL A 110 14.64 -9.75 2.24
N ARG A 111 15.78 -10.38 2.56
CA ARG A 111 16.45 -11.25 1.61
C ARG A 111 15.90 -12.67 1.72
N THR A 112 15.45 -13.23 0.61
CA THR A 112 14.96 -14.61 0.53
C THR A 112 15.52 -15.25 -0.73
N ASN A 113 16.18 -16.41 -0.58
CA ASN A 113 16.84 -17.11 -1.68
C ASN A 113 17.78 -16.19 -2.51
N GLY A 114 18.50 -15.30 -1.83
CA GLY A 114 19.44 -14.37 -2.46
C GLY A 114 18.82 -13.08 -3.02
N VAL A 115 17.49 -12.98 -3.12
CA VAL A 115 16.76 -11.84 -3.69
C VAL A 115 16.21 -10.93 -2.59
N TRP A 116 16.30 -9.62 -2.77
CA TRP A 116 15.67 -8.63 -1.88
C TRP A 116 14.22 -8.40 -2.30
N LEU A 117 13.30 -8.58 -1.35
CA LEU A 117 11.87 -8.38 -1.55
C LEU A 117 11.38 -7.30 -0.59
N ILE A 118 10.48 -6.44 -1.06
CA ILE A 118 9.81 -5.43 -0.25
C ILE A 118 8.85 -6.15 0.69
N ASN A 119 9.05 -5.92 1.98
CA ASN A 119 8.23 -6.48 3.04
C ASN A 119 7.26 -5.45 3.64
N GLU A 120 7.61 -4.17 3.54
CA GLU A 120 6.80 -3.04 4.04
C GLU A 120 7.18 -1.78 3.27
N ILE A 121 6.21 -0.91 3.02
CA ILE A 121 6.39 0.44 2.48
C ILE A 121 5.78 1.39 3.49
N LEU A 122 6.52 2.43 3.85
CA LEU A 122 6.10 3.46 4.79
C LEU A 122 6.18 4.82 4.09
N ASN A 123 5.13 5.64 4.26
CA ASN A 123 5.19 7.06 3.98
C ASN A 123 5.52 7.77 5.29
N LEU A 124 6.75 8.28 5.40
CA LEU A 124 7.28 8.95 6.59
C LEU A 124 6.77 10.39 6.73
N SER A 125 6.11 10.92 5.69
CA SER A 125 5.49 12.24 5.69
C SER A 125 3.99 12.21 6.00
N ALA A 126 3.39 11.02 6.12
CA ALA A 126 1.99 10.89 6.54
C ALA A 126 1.91 11.07 8.07
N GLU A 127 1.12 12.05 8.52
CA GLU A 127 0.78 12.28 9.93
C GLU A 127 -0.09 11.16 10.52
#